data_AF-A0A7X7GJZ1-F1
#
_entry.id   AF-A0A7X7GJZ1-F1
#
_cell.length_a   1.000
_cell.length_b   1.000
_cell.length_c   1.000
_cell.angle_alpha   90.00
_cell.angle_beta   90.00
_cell.angle_gamma   90.00
#
_symmetry.space_group_name_H-M   'P 1'
#
loop_
_entity.id
_entity.type
_entity.pdbx_description
1 polymer ?
#
loop_
_entity_poly.entity_id
_entity_poly.type
_entity_poly.pdbx_seq_one_letter_code
_entity_poly.pdbx_strand_id
1 'polypeptide(L)'
;MRFSSHVVGAYWLPLSAENRTAAGVVAGEDVEVELELDSDPRTVDVPDDLVTALGKNASAAAAFEALSYSNKRRHVLSVEGAKTEATRIRRITKVVDSLSAAES
;
A
#
# COMPACT_ATOMS: atom_id res chain seq x y z
N MET A 1 2.09 -29.02 5.82
CA MET A 1 1.03 -28.19 6.45
C MET A 1 0.10 -27.70 5.35
N ARG A 2 -1.20 -28.03 5.40
CA ARG A 2 -2.22 -27.52 4.47
C ARG A 2 -3.05 -26.47 5.19
N PHE A 3 -3.01 -25.22 4.73
CA PHE A 3 -3.97 -24.21 5.14
C PHE A 3 -5.12 -24.22 4.14
N SER A 4 -6.30 -24.65 4.58
CA SER A 4 -7.54 -24.57 3.81
C SER A 4 -8.26 -23.31 4.24
N SER A 5 -8.19 -22.25 3.42
CA SER A 5 -9.00 -21.05 3.58
C SER A 5 -10.07 -21.07 2.50
N HIS A 6 -11.29 -21.45 2.87
CA HIS A 6 -12.46 -21.30 2.01
C HIS A 6 -12.92 -19.84 2.09
N VAL A 7 -12.62 -19.05 1.06
CA VAL A 7 -13.32 -17.79 0.80
C VAL A 7 -14.23 -18.00 -0.40
N VAL A 8 -15.53 -17.83 -0.20
CA VAL A 8 -16.55 -17.95 -1.24
C VAL A 8 -16.72 -16.58 -1.91
N GLY A 9 -16.05 -16.38 -3.04
CA GLY A 9 -16.16 -15.18 -3.87
C GLY A 9 -15.35 -15.33 -5.16
N ALA A 10 -15.88 -14.84 -6.29
CA ALA A 10 -15.13 -14.76 -7.54
C ALA A 10 -14.21 -13.53 -7.49
N TYR A 11 -12.90 -13.76 -7.49
CA TYR A 11 -11.88 -12.71 -7.56
C TYR A 11 -11.56 -12.43 -9.03
N TRP A 12 -11.64 -11.16 -9.41
CA TRP A 12 -11.25 -10.71 -10.74
C TRP A 12 -9.92 -10.00 -10.65
N LEU A 13 -8.91 -10.46 -11.40
CA LEU A 13 -7.66 -9.75 -11.57
C LEU A 13 -7.80 -8.84 -12.81
N PRO A 14 -8.00 -7.52 -12.66
CA PRO A 14 -8.17 -6.64 -13.80
C PRO A 14 -6.88 -6.58 -14.61
N LEU A 15 -6.91 -7.13 -15.81
CA LEU A 15 -5.81 -7.07 -16.77
C LEU A 15 -6.09 -5.96 -17.78
N SER A 16 -5.20 -4.97 -17.86
CA SER A 16 -5.33 -3.87 -18.82
C SER A 16 -5.23 -4.38 -20.27
N ALA A 17 -5.79 -3.63 -21.22
CA ALA A 17 -5.73 -4.00 -22.64
C ALA A 17 -4.27 -4.11 -23.16
N GLU A 18 -3.37 -3.24 -22.71
CA GLU A 18 -1.94 -3.33 -23.03
C GLU A 18 -1.31 -4.64 -22.51
N ASN A 19 -1.61 -5.01 -21.27
CA ASN A 19 -1.06 -6.23 -20.68
C ASN A 19 -1.64 -7.50 -21.36
N ARG A 20 -2.89 -7.48 -21.81
CA ARG A 20 -3.47 -8.58 -22.61
C ARG A 20 -2.72 -8.79 -23.92
N THR A 21 -2.46 -7.70 -24.65
CA THR A 21 -1.71 -7.76 -25.91
C THR A 21 -0.27 -8.24 -25.67
N ALA A 22 0.39 -7.73 -24.64
CA ALA A 22 1.75 -8.14 -24.29
C ALA A 22 1.85 -9.60 -23.84
N ALA A 23 0.83 -10.10 -23.13
CA ALA A 23 0.75 -11.50 -22.70
C ALA A 23 0.20 -12.45 -23.77
N GLY A 24 -0.31 -11.94 -24.91
CA GLY A 24 -0.90 -12.74 -25.98
C GLY A 24 -2.24 -13.39 -25.61
N VAL A 25 -2.89 -12.96 -24.53
CA VAL A 25 -4.10 -13.61 -23.98
C VAL A 25 -5.35 -13.04 -24.65
N VAL A 26 -6.23 -13.92 -25.14
CA VAL A 26 -7.49 -13.55 -25.77
C VAL A 26 -8.65 -13.61 -24.76
N ALA A 27 -9.65 -12.73 -24.93
CA ALA A 27 -10.85 -12.78 -24.08
C ALA A 27 -11.62 -14.10 -24.30
N GLY A 28 -11.90 -14.82 -23.21
CA GLY A 28 -12.58 -16.13 -23.25
C GLY A 28 -11.65 -17.34 -23.20
N GLU A 29 -10.35 -17.12 -23.08
CA GLU A 29 -9.34 -18.17 -22.88
C GLU A 29 -9.13 -18.43 -21.38
N ASP A 30 -9.14 -19.71 -20.99
CA ASP A 30 -8.73 -20.13 -19.65
C ASP A 30 -7.20 -20.21 -19.61
N VAL A 31 -6.59 -19.38 -18.78
CA VAL A 31 -5.12 -19.33 -18.60
C VAL A 31 -4.76 -19.70 -17.16
N GLU A 32 -3.73 -20.54 -17.01
CA GLU A 32 -3.15 -20.85 -15.70
C GLU A 32 -2.22 -19.70 -15.29
N VAL A 33 -2.49 -19.09 -14.14
CA VAL A 33 -1.70 -17.97 -13.61
C VAL A 33 -1.12 -18.35 -12.27
N GLU A 34 0.20 -18.17 -12.13
CA GLU A 34 0.89 -18.31 -10.85
C GLU A 34 0.95 -16.94 -10.18
N LEU A 35 0.43 -16.86 -8.94
CA LEU A 35 0.45 -15.66 -8.13
C LEU A 35 1.46 -15.87 -7.00
N GLU A 36 2.62 -15.24 -7.13
CA GLU A 36 3.63 -15.25 -6.08
C GLU A 36 3.48 -14.03 -5.17
N LEU A 37 3.58 -14.27 -3.85
CA LEU A 37 3.68 -13.21 -2.87
C LEU A 37 5.06 -12.57 -2.99
N ASP A 38 5.08 -11.35 -3.51
CA ASP A 38 6.26 -10.51 -3.56
C ASP A 38 6.72 -10.18 -2.12
N SER A 39 7.80 -10.86 -1.70
CA SER A 39 8.38 -10.79 -0.36
C SER A 39 9.71 -10.02 -0.33
N ASP A 40 10.06 -9.36 -1.44
CA ASP A 40 11.30 -8.61 -1.54
C ASP A 40 11.30 -7.46 -0.50
N PRO A 41 12.40 -7.24 0.24
CA PRO A 41 12.51 -6.18 1.24
C PRO A 41 12.57 -4.83 0.53
N ARG A 42 11.41 -4.32 0.14
CA ARG A 42 11.27 -2.98 -0.37
C ARG A 42 11.20 -2.04 0.81
N THR A 43 12.29 -1.34 1.09
CA THR A 43 12.30 -0.26 2.08
C THR A 43 11.68 0.98 1.44
N VAL A 44 10.64 1.54 2.07
CA VAL A 44 10.16 2.88 1.71
C VAL A 44 11.05 3.87 2.44
N ASP A 45 11.72 4.76 1.71
CA ASP A 45 12.43 5.87 2.33
C ASP A 45 11.39 6.84 2.91
N VAL A 46 11.37 6.98 4.24
CA VAL A 46 10.35 7.79 4.93
C VAL A 46 10.96 9.16 5.22
N PRO A 47 10.38 10.26 4.71
CA PRO A 47 10.90 11.59 4.95
C PRO A 47 11.02 11.92 6.45
N ASP A 48 12.11 12.59 6.84
CA ASP A 48 12.43 12.91 8.24
C ASP A 48 11.32 13.64 9.00
N ASP A 49 10.57 14.49 8.29
CA ASP A 49 9.46 15.24 8.86
C ASP A 49 8.24 14.37 9.15
N LEU A 50 8.00 13.35 8.33
CA LEU A 50 7.00 12.32 8.59
C LEU A 50 7.44 11.41 9.75
N VAL A 51 8.72 11.00 9.80
CA VAL A 51 9.27 10.22 10.92
C VAL A 51 9.13 11.00 12.23
N THR A 52 9.48 12.28 12.23
CA THR A 52 9.36 13.17 13.39
C THR A 52 7.91 13.31 13.85
N ALA A 53 6.97 13.40 12.91
CA ALA A 53 5.55 13.51 13.23
C ALA A 53 4.97 12.21 13.80
N LEU A 54 5.34 11.05 13.24
CA LEU A 54 4.96 9.74 13.77
C LEU A 54 5.58 9.51 15.16
N GLY A 55 6.82 9.91 15.38
CA GLY A 55 7.49 9.79 16.69
C GLY A 55 6.82 10.56 17.83
N LYS A 56 5.93 11.52 17.52
CA LYS A 56 5.14 12.25 18.52
C LYS A 56 3.88 11.49 18.95
N ASN A 57 3.52 10.40 18.27
CA ASN A 57 2.34 9.60 18.56
C ASN A 57 2.63 8.10 18.43
N ALA A 58 2.80 7.43 19.57
CA ALA A 58 3.18 6.02 19.61
C ALA A 58 2.17 5.07 18.93
N SER A 59 0.87 5.35 19.02
CA SER A 59 -0.17 4.55 18.34
C SER A 59 -0.07 4.73 16.82
N ALA A 60 0.08 5.96 16.33
CA ALA A 60 0.28 6.22 14.91
C ALA A 60 1.58 5.58 14.37
N ALA A 61 2.66 5.62 15.15
CA ALA A 61 3.93 4.98 14.79
C ALA A 61 3.78 3.45 14.68
N ALA A 62 3.14 2.82 15.67
CA ALA A 62 2.89 1.37 15.64
C ALA A 62 1.96 0.97 14.48
N ALA A 63 0.90 1.73 14.24
CA ALA A 63 -0.02 1.53 13.13
C ALA A 63 0.70 1.69 11.78
N PHE A 64 1.56 2.70 11.64
CA PHE A 64 2.39 2.89 10.45
C PHE A 64 3.32 1.68 10.23
N GLU A 65 3.99 1.21 11.28
CA GLU A 65 4.91 0.08 11.17
C GLU A 65 4.22 -1.24 10.80
N ALA A 66 2.98 -1.43 11.23
CA ALA A 66 2.15 -2.57 10.88
C ALA A 66 1.62 -2.56 9.44
N LEU A 67 1.73 -1.43 8.71
CA LEU A 67 1.26 -1.34 7.32
C LEU A 67 2.11 -2.19 6.36
N SER A 68 1.44 -2.73 5.33
CA SER A 68 2.12 -3.31 4.17
C SER A 68 2.96 -2.26 3.42
N TYR A 69 3.97 -2.71 2.68
CA TYR A 69 4.83 -1.84 1.87
C TYR A 69 4.05 -0.84 1.01
N SER A 70 3.04 -1.31 0.28
CA SER A 70 2.22 -0.48 -0.61
C SER A 70 1.47 0.62 0.15
N ASN A 71 1.01 0.32 1.37
CA ASN A 71 0.35 1.30 2.23
C ASN A 71 1.34 2.31 2.80
N LYS A 72 2.50 1.87 3.32
CA LYS A 72 3.60 2.77 3.74
C LYS A 72 3.98 3.72 2.59
N ARG A 73 4.19 3.18 1.39
CA ARG A 73 4.54 3.93 0.18
C ARG A 73 3.47 4.94 -0.23
N ARG A 74 2.18 4.61 -0.09
CA ARG A 74 1.07 5.54 -0.37
C ARG A 74 1.12 6.78 0.50
N HIS A 75 1.39 6.62 1.80
CA HIS A 75 1.49 7.75 2.73
C HIS A 75 2.72 8.61 2.43
N VAL A 76 3.88 7.99 2.18
CA VAL A 76 5.11 8.69 1.81
C VAL A 76 4.94 9.48 0.53
N LEU A 77 4.46 8.87 -0.56
CA LEU A 77 4.22 9.57 -1.83
C LEU A 77 3.23 10.73 -1.69
N SER A 78 2.26 10.62 -0.77
CA SER A 78 1.36 11.73 -0.46
C SER A 78 2.13 12.92 0.10
N VAL A 79 3.02 12.70 1.06
CA VAL A 79 3.83 13.77 1.67
C VAL A 79 4.84 14.34 0.67
N GLU A 80 5.56 13.48 -0.05
CA GLU A 80 6.57 13.89 -1.05
C GLU A 80 5.96 14.67 -2.22
N GLY A 81 4.77 14.29 -2.68
CA GLY A 81 4.08 14.98 -3.77
C GLY A 81 3.54 16.36 -3.40
N ALA A 82 3.83 16.89 -2.20
CA ALA A 82 3.43 18.23 -1.80
C ALA A 82 4.45 19.27 -2.29
N LYS A 83 4.00 20.20 -3.14
CA LYS A 83 4.86 21.26 -3.70
C LYS A 83 5.07 22.46 -2.78
N THR A 84 4.22 22.61 -1.76
CA THR A 84 4.30 23.70 -0.80
C THR A 84 4.41 23.16 0.61
N GLU A 85 5.17 23.85 1.45
CA GLU A 85 5.38 23.48 2.85
C GLU A 85 4.06 23.36 3.62
N ALA A 86 3.14 24.32 3.43
CA ALA A 86 1.81 24.26 4.05
C ALA A 86 1.00 23.02 3.64
N THR A 87 1.13 22.55 2.39
CA THR A 87 0.46 21.31 1.95
C THR A 87 1.14 20.09 2.55
N ARG A 88 2.47 20.12 2.67
CA ARG A 88 3.27 19.04 3.24
C ARG A 88 2.89 18.81 4.69
N ILE A 89 2.91 19.86 5.51
CA ILE A 89 2.46 19.83 6.92
C ILE A 89 1.03 19.29 7.01
N ARG A 90 0.09 19.81 6.21
CA ARG A 90 -1.31 19.34 6.23
C ARG A 90 -1.43 17.84 5.92
N ARG A 91 -0.66 17.34 4.96
CA ARG A 91 -0.67 15.91 4.59
C ARG A 91 -0.05 15.05 5.69
N ILE A 92 1.02 15.50 6.33
CA ILE A 92 1.64 14.81 7.47
C ILE A 92 0.65 14.71 8.63
N THR A 93 0.02 15.82 9.02
CA THR A 93 -1.01 15.81 10.07
C THR A 93 -2.13 14.84 9.73
N LYS A 94 -2.64 14.87 8.48
CA LYS A 94 -3.69 13.94 8.05
C LYS A 94 -3.25 12.47 8.11
N VAL A 95 -2.00 12.16 7.80
CA VAL A 95 -1.46 10.80 7.91
C VAL A 95 -1.45 10.36 9.38
N VAL A 96 -0.89 11.18 10.27
CA VAL A 96 -0.83 10.88 11.71
C VAL A 96 -2.23 10.73 12.30
N ASP A 97 -3.16 11.62 11.98
CA ASP A 97 -4.55 11.56 12.48
C ASP A 97 -5.25 10.29 11.99
N SER A 98 -5.10 9.95 10.71
CA SER A 98 -5.70 8.75 10.12
C SER A 98 -5.17 7.45 10.76
N LEU A 99 -3.89 7.43 11.13
CA LEU A 99 -3.25 6.25 11.73
C LEU A 99 -3.56 6.16 13.22
N SER A 100 -3.73 7.30 13.89
CA SER A 100 -4.15 7.36 15.30
C SER A 100 -5.62 6.96 15.48
N ALA A 101 -6.47 7.27 14.51
CA ALA A 101 -7.90 6.93 14.54
C ALA A 101 -8.20 5.49 14.09
N ALA A 102 -7.23 4.77 13.54
CA ALA A 102 -7.41 3.38 13.09
C ALA A 102 -7.45 2.36 14.25
N GLU A 103 -7.13 2.78 15.48
CA GLU A 103 -7.45 2.05 16.70
C GLU A 103 -8.76 2.58 17.31
N SER A 104 -9.89 2.05 16.85
CA SER A 104 -11.19 2.05 17.53
C SER A 104 -12.04 0.89 17.04
#